data_AF-A0A3E5GRM9-F1
#
_entry.id   AF-A0A3E5GRM9-F1
#
_cell.length_a   1.000
_cell.length_b   1.000
_cell.length_c   1.000
_cell.angle_alpha   90.00
_cell.angle_beta   90.00
_cell.angle_gamma   90.00
#
_symmetry.space_group_name_H-M   'P 1'
#
loop_
_entity.id
_entity.type
_entity.pdbx_description
1 polymer ?
#
loop_
_entity_poly.entity_id
_entity_poly.type
_entity_poly.pdbx_seq_one_letter_code
_entity_poly.pdbx_strand_id
1 'polypeptide(L)'
;MDELRDNNKNIVVMDKITKHIIIDIEGNDNNVCIKSKKLTHTLNLTIRGDNNCVRIGEDVAITKELDIFIGGSNIYVEIGKGTTIGQAIIRFAEDGSRLEIGEDCMISDEVEVWGTDMHGIIDKKSYKVTNRAKEIVIKNHCWLGAKSMIMKNVHLNEGCIVAAGAIVTADFPANVMIGGTPARIIKKDIEWVRESPKLLVASQCDNFINVIENEDVVVNIEEHCDNDMIKGWGFLKDVDSKFTDIYLEFIMTDDQHITFSTNKERREDVAAAYQDKKYGATGFWFLLPKYLKKTDIRICRVICKNENIIRAKKIEM
;
A
#
# COMPACT_ATOMS: atom_id res chain seq x y z
N MET A 1 14.83 -0.19 20.98
CA MET A 1 15.91 0.33 20.12
C MET A 1 17.17 0.40 20.93
N ASP A 2 18.19 -0.33 20.49
CA ASP A 2 19.56 -0.22 20.95
C ASP A 2 20.20 1.03 20.34
N GLU A 3 21.09 1.66 21.09
CA GLU A 3 21.84 2.84 20.67
C GLU A 3 23.34 2.54 20.71
N LEU A 4 24.00 2.70 19.57
CA LEU A 4 25.45 2.58 19.42
C LEU A 4 26.04 3.97 19.24
N ARG A 5 27.13 4.23 19.95
CA ARG A 5 27.91 5.47 19.82
C ARG A 5 29.39 5.16 19.69
N ASP A 6 30.09 5.90 18.83
CA ASP A 6 31.54 5.87 18.72
C ASP A 6 32.20 7.12 19.33
N ASN A 7 33.54 7.18 19.27
CA ASN A 7 34.33 8.31 19.79
C ASN A 7 34.16 9.60 18.97
N ASN A 8 33.68 9.49 17.73
CA ASN A 8 33.43 10.61 16.82
C ASN A 8 31.99 11.15 16.95
N LYS A 9 31.26 10.70 17.98
CA LYS A 9 29.86 11.07 18.27
C LYS A 9 28.89 10.64 17.16
N ASN A 10 29.25 9.66 16.34
CA ASN A 10 28.29 9.04 15.45
C ASN A 10 27.32 8.20 16.29
N ILE A 11 26.03 8.32 16.00
CA ILE A 11 24.95 7.64 16.72
C ILE A 11 24.19 6.76 15.74
N VAL A 12 24.05 5.49 16.07
CA VAL A 12 23.20 4.54 15.34
C VAL A 12 22.15 3.98 16.30
N VAL A 13 20.87 4.22 16.02
CA VAL A 13 19.73 3.74 16.80
C VAL A 13 18.94 2.74 15.98
N MET A 14 18.80 1.50 16.46
CA MET A 14 17.99 0.48 15.78
C MET A 14 17.42 -0.57 16.73
N ASP A 15 16.32 -1.23 16.37
CA ASP A 15 15.70 -2.25 17.23
C ASP A 15 16.42 -3.59 17.28
N LYS A 16 17.10 -3.98 16.19
CA LYS A 16 17.82 -5.26 16.13
C LYS A 16 18.97 -5.18 15.14
N ILE A 17 20.19 -5.42 15.62
CA ILE A 17 21.36 -5.59 14.76
C ILE A 17 21.28 -6.98 14.12
N THR A 18 21.43 -7.04 12.79
CA THR A 18 21.48 -8.30 12.05
C THR A 18 22.66 -8.30 11.10
N LYS A 19 23.11 -9.49 10.68
CA LYS A 19 24.19 -9.64 9.68
C LYS A 19 23.86 -9.03 8.31
N HIS A 20 22.60 -8.65 8.08
CA HIS A 20 22.14 -8.06 6.83
C HIS A 20 22.28 -6.53 6.83
N ILE A 21 22.58 -5.92 7.97
CA ILE A 21 22.74 -4.47 8.07
C ILE A 21 24.23 -4.18 8.21
N ILE A 22 24.79 -3.52 7.21
CA ILE A 22 26.18 -3.11 7.14
C ILE A 22 26.20 -1.58 7.13
N ILE A 23 26.73 -1.00 8.20
CA ILE A 23 26.83 0.45 8.36
C ILE A 23 28.31 0.79 8.55
N ASP A 24 28.84 1.59 7.64
CA ASP A 24 30.22 2.08 7.63
C ASP A 24 30.19 3.60 7.64
N ILE A 25 30.70 4.20 8.72
CA ILE A 25 30.69 5.65 8.94
C ILE A 25 32.12 6.12 9.16
N GLU A 26 32.56 7.06 8.33
CA GLU A 26 33.80 7.81 8.49
C GLU A 26 33.46 9.30 8.53
N GLY A 27 33.69 9.94 9.68
CA GLY A 27 33.32 11.32 9.96
C GLY A 27 32.78 11.47 11.38
N ASN A 28 32.20 12.62 11.66
CA ASN A 28 31.77 13.04 12.99
C ASN A 28 30.29 13.42 13.02
N ASP A 29 29.68 13.26 14.20
CA ASP A 29 28.33 13.76 14.49
C ASP A 29 27.24 13.24 13.52
N ASN A 30 27.41 12.06 12.91
CA ASN A 30 26.40 11.46 12.05
C ASN A 30 25.31 10.75 12.87
N ASN A 31 24.06 10.83 12.41
CA ASN A 31 22.92 10.19 13.08
C ASN A 31 22.17 9.24 12.14
N VAL A 32 22.10 7.96 12.52
CA VAL A 32 21.35 6.94 11.79
C VAL A 32 20.26 6.39 12.71
N CYS A 33 19.00 6.47 12.28
CA CYS A 33 17.85 5.94 13.01
C CYS A 33 17.06 4.97 12.14
N ILE A 34 16.99 3.71 12.55
CA ILE A 34 16.30 2.63 11.83
C ILE A 34 15.21 2.07 12.74
N LYS A 35 13.96 2.43 12.45
CA LYS A 35 12.79 1.98 13.22
C LYS A 35 12.15 0.70 12.67
N SER A 36 12.50 0.29 11.44
CA SER A 36 11.90 -0.91 10.86
C SER A 36 12.42 -2.20 11.49
N LYS A 37 11.48 -3.09 11.82
CA LYS A 37 11.73 -4.46 12.29
C LYS A 37 11.76 -5.50 11.16
N LYS A 38 11.41 -5.08 9.94
CA LYS A 38 11.22 -5.96 8.76
C LYS A 38 12.42 -5.98 7.81
N LEU A 39 13.60 -5.59 8.30
CA LEU A 39 14.84 -5.62 7.52
C LEU A 39 15.42 -7.04 7.49
N THR A 40 14.87 -7.89 6.63
CA THR A 40 15.29 -9.29 6.47
C THR A 40 16.37 -9.49 5.40
N HIS A 41 16.69 -8.43 4.65
CA HIS A 41 17.65 -8.43 3.54
C HIS A 41 18.67 -7.30 3.68
N THR A 42 19.62 -7.27 2.75
CA THR A 42 20.83 -6.45 2.86
C THR A 42 20.51 -4.94 2.84
N LEU A 43 21.00 -4.23 3.85
CA LEU A 43 21.11 -2.78 3.88
C LEU A 43 22.59 -2.43 3.98
N ASN A 44 23.13 -1.82 2.93
CA ASN A 44 24.48 -1.26 2.90
C ASN A 44 24.35 0.26 3.06
N LEU A 45 24.89 0.82 4.15
CA LEU A 45 24.92 2.26 4.38
C LEU A 45 26.37 2.70 4.56
N THR A 46 26.85 3.51 3.63
CA THR A 46 28.18 4.12 3.70
C THR A 46 28.04 5.63 3.87
N ILE A 47 28.67 6.18 4.91
CA ILE A 47 28.72 7.61 5.17
C ILE A 47 30.19 8.04 5.21
N ARG A 48 30.52 9.06 4.41
CA ARG A 48 31.81 9.74 4.35
C ARG A 48 31.57 11.23 4.49
N GLY A 49 31.82 11.77 5.69
CA GLY A 49 31.61 13.18 6.01
C GLY A 49 30.86 13.37 7.33
N ASP A 50 30.54 14.62 7.64
CA ASP A 50 30.11 15.03 8.97
C ASP A 50 28.63 15.44 9.01
N ASN A 51 28.02 15.31 10.19
CA ASN A 51 26.68 15.84 10.48
C ASN A 51 25.59 15.38 9.50
N ASN A 52 25.68 14.13 8.99
CA ASN A 52 24.65 13.55 8.14
C ASN A 52 23.56 12.88 8.97
N CYS A 53 22.34 12.83 8.43
CA CYS A 53 21.20 12.18 9.08
C CYS A 53 20.52 11.18 8.14
N VAL A 54 20.38 9.94 8.59
CA VAL A 54 19.68 8.87 7.86
C VAL A 54 18.53 8.34 8.72
N ARG A 55 17.33 8.30 8.17
CA ARG A 55 16.12 7.82 8.84
C ARG A 55 15.40 6.77 8.01
N ILE A 56 15.19 5.60 8.59
CA ILE A 56 14.36 4.53 8.02
C ILE A 56 13.16 4.32 8.95
N GLY A 57 11.96 4.59 8.42
CA GLY A 57 10.70 4.54 9.14
C GLY A 57 10.29 3.14 9.60
N GLU A 58 9.20 3.10 10.36
CA GLU A 58 8.56 1.84 10.77
C GLU A 58 8.08 1.04 9.56
N ASP A 59 8.02 -0.28 9.68
CA ASP A 59 7.46 -1.16 8.66
C ASP A 59 8.09 -1.08 7.24
N VAL A 60 9.20 -0.38 7.07
CA VAL A 60 9.97 -0.39 5.82
C VAL A 60 10.50 -1.80 5.57
N ALA A 61 10.23 -2.37 4.40
CA ALA A 61 10.65 -3.73 4.07
C ALA A 61 11.63 -3.71 2.89
N ILE A 62 12.79 -4.34 3.07
CA ILE A 62 13.75 -4.60 1.99
C ILE A 62 13.61 -6.07 1.62
N THR A 63 13.35 -6.36 0.35
CA THR A 63 13.17 -7.74 -0.15
C THR A 63 14.36 -8.28 -0.92
N LYS A 64 15.30 -7.42 -1.36
CA LYS A 64 16.60 -7.85 -1.93
C LYS A 64 17.78 -7.07 -1.39
N GLU A 65 17.91 -5.78 -1.72
CA GLU A 65 19.05 -4.97 -1.31
C GLU A 65 18.75 -3.46 -1.34
N LEU A 66 19.22 -2.73 -0.34
CA LEU A 66 19.27 -1.27 -0.34
C LEU A 66 20.71 -0.82 -0.12
N ASP A 67 21.28 -0.11 -1.09
CA ASP A 67 22.62 0.48 -1.00
C ASP A 67 22.51 2.01 -0.98
N ILE A 68 22.94 2.61 0.12
CA ILE A 68 22.95 4.06 0.34
C ILE A 68 24.40 4.51 0.52
N PHE A 69 24.83 5.44 -0.32
CA PHE A 69 26.10 6.13 -0.19
C PHE A 69 25.88 7.64 0.00
N ILE A 70 26.51 8.16 1.05
CA ILE A 70 26.55 9.58 1.40
C ILE A 70 28.02 10.01 1.42
N GLY A 71 28.42 10.88 0.49
CA GLY A 71 29.77 11.43 0.38
C GLY A 71 29.76 12.96 0.49
N GLY A 72 29.66 13.50 1.69
CA GLY A 72 29.50 14.92 1.97
C GLY A 72 29.01 15.16 3.39
N SER A 73 28.73 16.40 3.72
CA SER A 73 28.29 16.81 5.05
C SER A 73 26.92 17.47 5.05
N ASN A 74 26.21 17.39 6.17
CA ASN A 74 24.87 17.96 6.34
C ASN A 74 23.81 17.36 5.39
N ILE A 75 23.99 16.12 4.93
CA ILE A 75 23.06 15.44 4.04
C ILE A 75 21.97 14.76 4.86
N TYR A 76 20.71 14.90 4.42
CA TYR A 76 19.56 14.25 5.03
C TYR A 76 18.95 13.21 4.10
N VAL A 77 18.75 11.99 4.58
CA VAL A 77 18.06 10.91 3.86
C VAL A 77 16.96 10.33 4.73
N GLU A 78 15.73 10.31 4.23
CA GLU A 78 14.59 9.70 4.90
C GLU A 78 13.81 8.77 3.99
N ILE A 79 13.42 7.61 4.54
CA ILE A 79 12.50 6.65 3.95
C ILE A 79 11.31 6.46 4.89
N GLY A 80 10.13 6.88 4.44
CA GLY A 80 8.90 6.90 5.22
C GLY A 80 8.33 5.52 5.52
N LYS A 81 7.39 5.50 6.47
CA LYS A 81 6.76 4.29 7.02
C LYS A 81 6.10 3.44 5.93
N GLY A 82 6.19 2.11 6.07
CA GLY A 82 5.47 1.16 5.21
C GLY A 82 6.00 1.05 3.78
N THR A 83 7.05 1.80 3.41
CA THR A 83 7.66 1.71 2.09
C THR A 83 8.33 0.36 1.86
N THR A 84 8.07 -0.26 0.71
CA THR A 84 8.66 -1.54 0.32
C THR A 84 9.70 -1.33 -0.78
N ILE A 85 10.86 -1.98 -0.64
CA ILE A 85 12.00 -1.83 -1.54
C ILE A 85 12.42 -3.21 -2.04
N GLY A 86 12.34 -3.41 -3.35
CA GLY A 86 12.92 -4.54 -4.05
C GLY A 86 14.43 -4.49 -3.98
N GLN A 87 15.02 -3.75 -4.91
CA GLN A 87 16.42 -3.42 -4.93
C GLN A 87 16.60 -1.95 -5.29
N ALA A 88 17.36 -1.19 -4.50
CA ALA A 88 17.58 0.22 -4.79
C ALA A 88 19.00 0.69 -4.45
N ILE A 89 19.48 1.65 -5.24
CA ILE A 89 20.74 2.36 -5.06
C ILE A 89 20.43 3.84 -4.85
N ILE A 90 20.98 4.42 -3.78
CA ILE A 90 20.82 5.83 -3.43
C ILE A 90 22.21 6.47 -3.32
N ARG A 91 22.43 7.57 -4.05
CA ARG A 91 23.72 8.27 -4.12
C ARG A 91 23.56 9.77 -3.87
N PHE A 92 24.17 10.27 -2.81
CA PHE A 92 24.21 11.68 -2.45
C PHE A 92 25.64 12.10 -2.14
N ALA A 93 26.11 13.20 -2.73
CA ALA A 93 27.48 13.68 -2.53
C ALA A 93 27.61 15.21 -2.63
N GLU A 94 26.52 15.92 -2.33
CA GLU A 94 26.43 17.37 -2.37
C GLU A 94 26.12 17.86 -0.95
N ASP A 95 26.96 18.71 -0.39
CA ASP A 95 26.77 19.20 0.98
C ASP A 95 25.40 19.89 1.16
N GLY A 96 24.71 19.57 2.24
CA GLY A 96 23.39 20.12 2.54
C GLY A 96 22.24 19.58 1.67
N SER A 97 22.49 18.59 0.83
CA SER A 97 21.44 18.00 -0.01
C SER A 97 20.52 17.04 0.75
N ARG A 98 19.33 16.80 0.19
CA ARG A 98 18.25 16.06 0.87
C ARG A 98 17.55 15.03 0.01
N LEU A 99 17.26 13.85 0.57
CA LEU A 99 16.30 12.89 0.06
C LEU A 99 15.15 12.74 1.04
N GLU A 100 13.92 12.86 0.52
CA GLU A 100 12.70 12.44 1.20
C GLU A 100 11.96 11.43 0.35
N ILE A 101 11.80 10.21 0.86
CA ILE A 101 10.84 9.24 0.34
C ILE A 101 9.70 9.16 1.35
N GLY A 102 8.48 9.41 0.91
CA GLY A 102 7.27 9.41 1.73
C GLY A 102 6.87 8.04 2.23
N GLU A 103 5.67 7.99 2.81
CA GLU A 103 5.08 6.77 3.36
C GLU A 103 4.44 5.91 2.26
N ASP A 104 4.37 4.60 2.49
CA ASP A 104 3.70 3.61 1.64
C ASP A 104 4.14 3.63 0.16
N CYS A 105 5.39 3.99 -0.11
CA CYS A 105 5.93 3.89 -1.47
C CYS A 105 6.22 2.43 -1.86
N MET A 106 6.21 2.16 -3.16
CA MET A 106 6.68 0.89 -3.72
C MET A 106 7.88 1.15 -4.63
N ILE A 107 9.06 0.75 -4.18
CA ILE A 107 10.30 0.84 -4.95
C ILE A 107 10.58 -0.55 -5.51
N SER A 108 10.51 -0.70 -6.82
CA SER A 108 10.70 -1.97 -7.51
C SER A 108 12.18 -2.38 -7.54
N ASP A 109 12.52 -3.32 -8.41
CA ASP A 109 13.88 -3.85 -8.54
C ASP A 109 14.79 -2.91 -9.34
N GLU A 110 16.05 -2.80 -8.91
CA GLU A 110 17.12 -2.04 -9.57
C GLU A 110 16.79 -0.56 -9.78
N VAL A 111 16.08 0.07 -8.83
CA VAL A 111 15.78 1.51 -8.89
C VAL A 111 17.00 2.33 -8.45
N GLU A 112 17.30 3.39 -9.17
CA GLU A 112 18.41 4.29 -8.84
C GLU A 112 17.92 5.69 -8.49
N VAL A 113 18.43 6.26 -7.39
CA VAL A 113 18.15 7.63 -6.95
C VAL A 113 19.45 8.40 -6.82
N TRP A 114 19.65 9.38 -7.69
CA TRP A 114 20.90 10.14 -7.82
C TRP A 114 20.72 11.59 -7.40
N GLY A 115 21.02 11.90 -6.15
CA GLY A 115 21.09 13.26 -5.60
C GLY A 115 22.37 14.02 -5.96
N THR A 116 23.13 13.57 -6.96
CA THR A 116 24.40 14.16 -7.39
C THR A 116 24.77 13.67 -8.80
N ASP A 117 25.58 14.44 -9.52
CA ASP A 117 26.24 13.99 -10.76
C ASP A 117 27.68 13.49 -10.51
N MET A 118 28.14 13.51 -9.25
CA MET A 118 29.52 13.23 -8.79
C MET A 118 30.59 14.22 -9.27
N HIS A 119 30.47 14.76 -10.48
CA HIS A 119 31.44 15.66 -11.08
C HIS A 119 30.81 16.99 -11.50
N GLY A 120 31.59 18.07 -11.40
CA GLY A 120 31.13 19.42 -11.72
C GLY A 120 31.05 19.69 -13.23
N ILE A 121 29.97 20.35 -13.64
CA ILE A 121 29.83 20.95 -14.97
C ILE A 121 30.03 22.45 -14.81
N ILE A 122 30.92 23.04 -15.62
CA ILE A 122 31.28 24.46 -15.54
C ILE A 122 30.76 25.20 -16.77
N ASP A 123 30.05 26.31 -16.55
CA ASP A 123 29.69 27.24 -17.62
C ASP A 123 30.94 27.95 -18.16
N LYS A 124 31.16 27.88 -19.47
CA LYS A 124 32.38 28.42 -20.10
C LYS A 124 32.54 29.93 -20.03
N LYS A 125 31.46 30.68 -19.80
CA LYS A 125 31.49 32.15 -19.79
C LYS A 125 31.70 32.69 -18.38
N SER A 126 30.97 32.14 -17.41
CA SER A 126 30.98 32.58 -16.02
C SER A 126 31.95 31.79 -15.14
N TYR A 127 32.45 30.65 -15.60
CA TYR A 127 33.26 29.69 -14.84
C TYR A 127 32.59 29.18 -13.56
N LYS A 128 31.26 29.29 -13.48
CA LYS A 128 30.47 28.79 -12.35
C LYS A 128 30.06 27.33 -12.57
N VAL A 129 29.97 26.58 -11.49
CA VAL A 129 29.38 25.23 -11.47
C VAL A 129 27.87 25.35 -11.75
N THR A 130 27.33 24.52 -12.65
CA THR A 130 25.95 24.61 -13.14
C THR A 130 25.05 23.44 -12.73
N ASN A 131 25.62 22.38 -12.14
CA ASN A 131 24.91 21.14 -11.85
C ASN A 131 24.85 20.80 -10.36
N ARG A 132 24.74 21.82 -9.50
CA ARG A 132 24.54 21.60 -8.06
C ARG A 132 23.23 20.85 -7.79
N ALA A 133 23.26 19.94 -6.83
CA ALA A 133 22.07 19.28 -6.33
C ALA A 133 21.53 20.03 -5.10
N LYS A 134 20.24 19.83 -4.81
CA LYS A 134 19.59 20.39 -3.62
C LYS A 134 18.76 19.32 -2.95
N GLU A 135 17.75 18.80 -3.62
CA GLU A 135 16.84 17.84 -3.00
C GLU A 135 16.20 16.89 -4.02
N ILE A 136 15.77 15.72 -3.55
CA ILE A 136 14.83 14.84 -4.23
C ILE A 136 13.70 14.57 -3.25
N VAL A 137 12.47 14.79 -3.69
CA VAL A 137 11.28 14.57 -2.87
C VAL A 137 10.33 13.64 -3.60
N ILE A 138 10.16 12.44 -3.06
CA ILE A 138 9.19 11.44 -3.53
C ILE A 138 8.11 11.40 -2.46
N LYS A 139 6.91 11.94 -2.75
CA LYS A 139 5.80 12.00 -1.80
C LYS A 139 5.20 10.61 -1.55
N ASN A 140 4.22 10.57 -0.66
CA ASN A 140 3.57 9.35 -0.22
C ASN A 140 3.01 8.54 -1.40
N HIS A 141 2.93 7.24 -1.20
CA HIS A 141 2.27 6.32 -2.09
C HIS A 141 2.75 6.47 -3.55
N CYS A 142 4.04 6.70 -3.78
CA CYS A 142 4.62 6.67 -5.12
C CYS A 142 5.06 5.25 -5.49
N TRP A 143 4.95 4.89 -6.76
CA TRP A 143 5.48 3.63 -7.29
C TRP A 143 6.62 3.89 -8.27
N LEU A 144 7.84 3.48 -7.90
CA LEU A 144 9.00 3.51 -8.79
C LEU A 144 9.16 2.16 -9.48
N GLY A 145 8.90 2.11 -10.79
CA GLY A 145 9.01 0.90 -11.61
C GLY A 145 10.45 0.41 -11.75
N ALA A 146 10.60 -0.88 -12.08
CA ALA A 146 11.90 -1.53 -12.13
C ALA A 146 12.87 -0.82 -13.08
N LYS A 147 14.15 -0.72 -12.69
CA LYS A 147 15.22 -0.06 -13.48
C LYS A 147 14.94 1.42 -13.80
N SER A 148 14.05 2.08 -13.06
CA SER A 148 13.84 3.53 -13.20
C SER A 148 14.91 4.30 -12.46
N MET A 149 15.22 5.50 -12.97
CA MET A 149 16.25 6.38 -12.42
C MET A 149 15.67 7.75 -12.11
N ILE A 150 15.81 8.18 -10.85
CA ILE A 150 15.37 9.48 -10.36
C ILE A 150 16.58 10.39 -10.19
N MET A 151 16.64 11.46 -10.98
CA MET A 151 17.77 12.40 -10.96
C MET A 151 17.57 13.50 -9.91
N LYS A 152 18.67 14.17 -9.55
CA LYS A 152 18.70 15.30 -8.61
C LYS A 152 17.66 16.37 -8.96
N ASN A 153 17.17 17.06 -7.93
CA ASN A 153 16.26 18.20 -8.05
C ASN A 153 14.87 17.83 -8.60
N VAL A 154 14.44 16.58 -8.41
CA VAL A 154 13.12 16.07 -8.83
C VAL A 154 12.17 15.96 -7.64
N HIS A 155 10.94 16.42 -7.87
CA HIS A 155 9.80 16.26 -6.97
C HIS A 155 8.71 15.42 -7.65
N LEU A 156 8.39 14.28 -7.05
CA LEU A 156 7.25 13.44 -7.42
C LEU A 156 6.16 13.62 -6.37
N ASN A 157 5.00 14.14 -6.80
CA ASN A 157 3.85 14.29 -5.91
C ASN A 157 3.14 12.95 -5.66
N GLU A 158 2.25 12.95 -4.67
CA GLU A 158 1.58 11.75 -4.14
C GLU A 158 0.92 10.90 -5.22
N GLY A 159 1.03 9.57 -5.11
CA GLY A 159 0.42 8.66 -6.09
C GLY A 159 1.14 8.58 -7.45
N CYS A 160 2.27 9.28 -7.65
CA CYS A 160 2.98 9.26 -8.92
C CYS A 160 3.58 7.86 -9.20
N ILE A 161 3.36 7.37 -10.43
CA ILE A 161 3.86 6.08 -10.91
C ILE A 161 4.94 6.33 -11.96
N VAL A 162 6.14 5.82 -11.73
CA VAL A 162 7.26 5.85 -12.68
C VAL A 162 7.31 4.51 -13.40
N ALA A 163 7.15 4.52 -14.72
CA ALA A 163 7.23 3.31 -15.52
C ALA A 163 8.64 2.70 -15.48
N ALA A 164 8.71 1.39 -15.69
CA ALA A 164 9.98 0.67 -15.72
C ALA A 164 10.94 1.26 -16.77
N GLY A 165 12.22 1.39 -16.41
CA GLY A 165 13.27 1.93 -17.29
C GLY A 165 13.21 3.43 -17.57
N ALA A 166 12.32 4.19 -16.92
CA ALA A 166 12.22 5.64 -17.15
C ALA A 166 13.36 6.42 -16.46
N ILE A 167 13.83 7.50 -17.10
CA ILE A 167 14.78 8.45 -16.50
C ILE A 167 14.06 9.77 -16.22
N VAL A 168 13.91 10.08 -14.94
CA VAL A 168 13.13 11.21 -14.43
C VAL A 168 14.05 12.39 -14.15
N THR A 169 13.85 13.49 -14.88
CA THR A 169 14.71 14.69 -14.83
C THR A 169 13.95 15.99 -14.57
N ALA A 170 12.67 15.90 -14.21
CA ALA A 170 11.80 17.04 -13.92
C ALA A 170 10.73 16.65 -12.89
N ASP A 171 10.05 17.64 -12.33
CA ASP A 171 8.96 17.44 -11.38
C ASP A 171 7.70 16.91 -12.06
N PHE A 172 6.89 16.14 -11.32
CA PHE A 172 5.62 15.60 -11.81
C PHE A 172 4.49 15.71 -10.78
N PRO A 173 3.24 15.99 -11.23
CA PRO A 173 2.08 16.15 -10.37
C PRO A 173 1.61 14.81 -9.76
N ALA A 174 0.63 14.88 -8.86
CA ALA A 174 0.07 13.71 -8.22
C ALA A 174 -0.71 12.83 -9.21
N ASN A 175 -0.86 11.54 -8.91
CA ASN A 175 -1.80 10.63 -9.58
C ASN A 175 -1.61 10.53 -11.11
N VAL A 176 -0.35 10.58 -11.56
CA VAL A 176 0.04 10.39 -12.96
C VAL A 176 0.98 9.20 -13.12
N MET A 177 0.97 8.61 -14.32
CA MET A 177 2.03 7.71 -14.76
C MET A 177 2.98 8.46 -15.67
N ILE A 178 4.28 8.33 -15.41
CA ILE A 178 5.36 8.91 -16.22
C ILE A 178 6.24 7.81 -16.81
N GLY A 179 6.77 8.03 -18.01
CA GLY A 179 7.65 7.05 -18.65
C GLY A 179 8.52 7.65 -19.75
N GLY A 180 9.56 6.92 -20.15
CA GLY A 180 10.50 7.31 -21.21
C GLY A 180 11.78 7.98 -20.70
N THR A 181 12.63 8.35 -21.65
CA THR A 181 13.94 8.99 -21.41
C THR A 181 14.12 10.17 -22.36
N PRO A 182 13.93 11.42 -21.90
CA PRO A 182 13.49 11.80 -20.56
C PRO A 182 12.02 11.47 -20.30
N ALA A 183 11.65 11.22 -19.04
CA ALA A 183 10.29 10.85 -18.65
C ALA A 183 9.27 11.93 -19.02
N ARG A 184 8.07 11.51 -19.44
CA ARG A 184 6.91 12.35 -19.73
C ARG A 184 5.66 11.70 -19.16
N ILE A 185 4.63 12.50 -18.87
CA ILE A 185 3.32 11.98 -18.47
C ILE A 185 2.76 11.13 -19.62
N ILE A 186 2.43 9.88 -19.33
CA ILE A 186 1.81 8.93 -20.27
C ILE A 186 0.37 8.58 -19.88
N LYS A 187 -0.01 8.77 -18.60
CA LYS A 187 -1.38 8.61 -18.11
C LYS A 187 -1.65 9.57 -16.95
N LYS A 188 -2.90 10.03 -16.81
CA LYS A 188 -3.36 10.94 -15.76
C LYS A 188 -4.59 10.34 -15.07
N ASP A 189 -4.91 10.90 -13.91
CA ASP A 189 -6.12 10.58 -13.13
C ASP A 189 -6.19 9.08 -12.80
N ILE A 190 -5.09 8.57 -12.23
CA ILE A 190 -4.94 7.16 -11.87
C ILE A 190 -4.39 7.00 -10.46
N GLU A 191 -4.62 5.83 -9.91
CA GLU A 191 -4.09 5.37 -8.63
C GLU A 191 -3.54 3.95 -8.83
N TRP A 192 -2.54 3.57 -8.03
CA TRP A 192 -2.05 2.20 -7.99
C TRP A 192 -2.39 1.60 -6.63
N VAL A 193 -2.40 0.28 -6.57
CA VAL A 193 -2.64 -0.48 -5.34
C VAL A 193 -1.69 -1.68 -5.32
N ARG A 194 -1.44 -2.25 -4.15
CA ARG A 194 -0.46 -3.33 -3.98
C ARG A 194 -1.01 -4.68 -4.45
N GLU A 195 -2.32 -4.84 -4.44
CA GLU A 195 -3.02 -6.04 -4.86
C GLU A 195 -2.79 -6.29 -6.36
N SER A 196 -2.54 -7.55 -6.70
CA SER A 196 -2.43 -7.94 -8.11
C SER A 196 -3.73 -7.65 -8.86
N PRO A 197 -3.69 -7.39 -10.18
CA PRO A 197 -4.90 -7.23 -10.98
C PRO A 197 -5.90 -8.38 -10.83
N LYS A 198 -5.43 -9.62 -10.62
CA LYS A 198 -6.29 -10.78 -10.38
C LYS A 198 -7.14 -10.62 -9.12
N LEU A 199 -6.53 -10.15 -8.02
CA LEU A 199 -7.23 -9.92 -6.76
C LEU A 199 -8.15 -8.71 -6.87
N LEU A 200 -7.70 -7.65 -7.55
CA LEU A 200 -8.52 -6.47 -7.80
C LEU A 200 -9.74 -6.79 -8.62
N VAL A 201 -9.61 -7.49 -9.74
CA VAL A 201 -10.75 -7.90 -10.57
C VAL A 201 -11.71 -8.80 -9.80
N ALA A 202 -11.20 -9.71 -8.96
CA ALA A 202 -12.03 -10.52 -8.08
C ALA A 202 -12.76 -9.68 -7.00
N SER A 203 -12.20 -8.53 -6.61
CA SER A 203 -12.80 -7.59 -5.64
C SER A 203 -13.66 -6.49 -6.29
N GLN A 204 -13.42 -6.17 -7.57
CA GLN A 204 -14.18 -5.25 -8.44
C GLN A 204 -15.40 -5.94 -9.04
N CYS A 205 -15.92 -6.97 -8.37
CA CYS A 205 -17.24 -7.50 -8.65
C CYS A 205 -18.28 -6.41 -8.29
N ASP A 206 -18.44 -5.45 -9.18
CA ASP A 206 -19.16 -4.19 -8.98
C ASP A 206 -20.70 -4.33 -8.99
N ASN A 207 -21.24 -5.53 -8.92
CA ASN A 207 -22.68 -5.76 -8.89
C ASN A 207 -23.07 -6.62 -7.70
N PHE A 208 -22.92 -6.07 -6.50
CA PHE A 208 -23.68 -6.54 -5.35
C PHE A 208 -25.09 -5.95 -5.45
N ILE A 209 -26.10 -6.80 -5.31
CA ILE A 209 -27.46 -6.31 -5.09
C ILE A 209 -27.87 -6.67 -3.68
N ASN A 210 -28.21 -5.62 -2.91
CA ASN A 210 -28.85 -5.77 -1.62
C ASN A 210 -30.20 -6.48 -1.82
N VAL A 211 -30.28 -7.73 -1.39
CA VAL A 211 -31.50 -8.56 -1.41
C VAL A 211 -32.34 -8.31 -0.16
N ILE A 212 -31.66 -8.07 0.96
CA ILE A 212 -32.26 -7.61 2.19
C ILE A 212 -31.42 -6.45 2.69
N GLU A 213 -32.06 -5.33 3.01
CA GLU A 213 -31.44 -4.31 3.84
C GLU A 213 -32.51 -3.70 4.74
N ASN A 214 -32.31 -3.83 6.05
CA ASN A 214 -33.07 -3.10 7.06
C ASN A 214 -32.16 -2.70 8.22
N GLU A 215 -32.76 -2.30 9.34
CA GLU A 215 -32.04 -1.92 10.56
C GLU A 215 -31.28 -3.08 11.22
N ASP A 216 -31.72 -4.33 11.00
CA ASP A 216 -31.20 -5.52 11.68
C ASP A 216 -30.22 -6.35 10.82
N VAL A 217 -30.37 -6.35 9.49
CA VAL A 217 -29.59 -7.24 8.61
C VAL A 217 -29.39 -6.65 7.22
N VAL A 218 -28.25 -6.98 6.62
CA VAL A 218 -27.98 -6.82 5.18
C VAL A 218 -27.64 -8.18 4.59
N VAL A 219 -28.26 -8.53 3.46
CA VAL A 219 -27.96 -9.72 2.67
C VAL A 219 -27.72 -9.29 1.23
N ASN A 220 -26.58 -9.72 0.70
CA ASN A 220 -26.09 -9.47 -0.63
C ASN A 220 -25.97 -10.76 -1.42
N ILE A 221 -26.24 -10.66 -2.72
CA ILE A 221 -25.93 -11.70 -3.70
C ILE A 221 -24.96 -11.11 -4.72
N GLU A 222 -23.85 -11.81 -4.95
CA GLU A 222 -22.85 -11.48 -5.97
C GLU A 222 -23.39 -11.86 -7.35
N GLU A 223 -23.23 -10.98 -8.34
CA GLU A 223 -23.67 -11.27 -9.72
C GLU A 223 -22.76 -12.29 -10.45
N HIS A 224 -21.57 -12.58 -9.94
CA HIS A 224 -20.61 -13.44 -10.63
C HIS A 224 -20.65 -14.92 -10.23
N CYS A 225 -20.53 -15.75 -11.28
CA CYS A 225 -20.67 -17.20 -11.28
C CYS A 225 -19.29 -17.85 -11.28
N ASP A 226 -18.92 -18.51 -10.18
CA ASP A 226 -17.85 -19.50 -10.17
C ASP A 226 -18.46 -20.88 -9.86
N ASN A 227 -18.04 -21.91 -10.61
CA ASN A 227 -18.36 -23.32 -10.33
C ASN A 227 -19.87 -23.66 -10.17
N ASP A 228 -20.72 -23.15 -11.06
CA ASP A 228 -22.18 -23.40 -11.09
C ASP A 228 -22.96 -23.00 -9.82
N MET A 229 -22.37 -22.13 -9.00
CA MET A 229 -23.00 -21.56 -7.82
C MET A 229 -22.96 -20.03 -7.86
N ILE A 230 -23.97 -19.40 -7.28
CA ILE A 230 -24.04 -17.96 -7.01
C ILE A 230 -23.65 -17.77 -5.55
N LYS A 231 -22.67 -16.91 -5.30
CA LYS A 231 -22.22 -16.60 -3.94
C LYS A 231 -23.04 -15.46 -3.37
N GLY A 232 -23.42 -15.59 -2.10
CA GLY A 232 -24.04 -14.52 -1.35
C GLY A 232 -23.43 -14.42 0.04
N TRP A 233 -23.61 -13.26 0.65
CA TRP A 233 -23.15 -12.99 2.01
C TRP A 233 -24.11 -12.06 2.71
N GLY A 234 -24.12 -12.08 4.03
CA GLY A 234 -24.88 -11.12 4.82
C GLY A 234 -24.19 -10.81 6.14
N PHE A 235 -24.68 -9.79 6.82
CA PHE A 235 -24.28 -9.44 8.19
C PHE A 235 -25.45 -8.93 9.00
N LEU A 236 -25.46 -9.28 10.29
CA LEU A 236 -26.40 -8.75 11.27
C LEU A 236 -25.84 -7.43 11.81
N LYS A 237 -26.67 -6.37 11.83
CA LYS A 237 -26.30 -5.01 12.24
C LYS A 237 -26.37 -4.80 13.77
N ASP A 238 -27.00 -5.72 14.51
CA ASP A 238 -27.08 -5.72 15.99
C ASP A 238 -26.20 -6.79 16.65
N VAL A 239 -25.76 -6.49 17.87
CA VAL A 239 -24.46 -6.92 18.40
C VAL A 239 -24.60 -7.81 19.62
N ASP A 240 -25.74 -7.70 20.30
CA ASP A 240 -26.20 -8.69 21.26
C ASP A 240 -26.87 -9.90 20.59
N SER A 241 -26.59 -10.13 19.30
CA SER A 241 -27.04 -11.26 18.51
C SER A 241 -26.60 -12.59 19.18
N LYS A 242 -27.43 -13.08 20.11
CA LYS A 242 -27.44 -14.43 20.71
C LYS A 242 -27.72 -15.53 19.67
N PHE A 243 -27.88 -15.13 18.42
CA PHE A 243 -28.16 -15.99 17.28
C PHE A 243 -26.88 -16.76 16.91
N THR A 244 -26.94 -18.09 17.02
CA THR A 244 -25.83 -18.97 16.61
C THR A 244 -26.05 -19.52 15.21
N ASP A 245 -27.31 -19.84 14.90
CA ASP A 245 -27.69 -20.49 13.65
C ASP A 245 -28.58 -19.51 12.87
N ILE A 246 -28.23 -19.31 11.59
CA ILE A 246 -28.90 -18.41 10.67
C ILE A 246 -29.50 -19.26 9.56
N TYR A 247 -30.81 -19.13 9.36
CA TYR A 247 -31.50 -19.74 8.24
C TYR A 247 -31.93 -18.67 7.26
N LEU A 248 -31.59 -18.87 5.99
CA LEU A 248 -31.99 -18.02 4.88
C LEU A 248 -33.04 -18.76 4.08
N GLU A 249 -34.22 -18.17 3.91
CA GLU A 249 -35.27 -18.68 3.04
C GLU A 249 -35.43 -17.73 1.85
N PHE A 250 -35.21 -18.24 0.65
CA PHE A 250 -35.52 -17.58 -0.62
C PHE A 250 -36.82 -18.15 -1.17
N ILE A 251 -37.80 -17.29 -1.36
CA ILE A 251 -39.08 -17.62 -2.01
C ILE A 251 -38.97 -17.17 -3.45
N MET A 252 -39.16 -18.10 -4.37
CA MET A 252 -39.00 -17.87 -5.79
C MET A 252 -40.29 -17.35 -6.46
N THR A 253 -40.22 -16.90 -7.70
CA THR A 253 -41.35 -16.37 -8.49
C THR A 253 -42.39 -17.44 -8.83
N ASP A 254 -41.97 -18.71 -8.87
CA ASP A 254 -42.83 -19.88 -9.02
C ASP A 254 -43.29 -20.47 -7.68
N ASP A 255 -43.16 -19.71 -6.59
CA ASP A 255 -43.48 -20.10 -5.21
C ASP A 255 -42.68 -21.32 -4.69
N GLN A 256 -41.53 -21.65 -5.30
CA GLN A 256 -40.58 -22.58 -4.68
C GLN A 256 -39.87 -21.93 -3.49
N HIS A 257 -39.62 -22.71 -2.45
CA HIS A 257 -38.91 -22.28 -1.25
C HIS A 257 -37.55 -22.97 -1.18
N ILE A 258 -36.50 -22.18 -1.03
CA ILE A 258 -35.13 -22.67 -0.92
C ILE A 258 -34.55 -22.16 0.38
N THR A 259 -34.21 -23.09 1.27
CA THR A 259 -33.73 -22.77 2.61
C THR A 259 -32.29 -23.23 2.80
N PHE A 260 -31.48 -22.38 3.42
CA PHE A 260 -30.09 -22.66 3.75
C PHE A 260 -29.87 -22.39 5.23
N SER A 261 -29.16 -23.29 5.91
CA SER A 261 -28.59 -23.01 7.22
C SER A 261 -27.13 -22.62 7.06
N THR A 262 -26.71 -21.56 7.75
CA THR A 262 -25.32 -21.13 7.78
C THR A 262 -24.93 -20.72 9.21
N ASN A 263 -23.64 -20.82 9.49
CA ASN A 263 -23.09 -20.45 10.78
C ASN A 263 -22.61 -19.00 10.74
N LYS A 264 -22.68 -18.37 11.91
CA LYS A 264 -22.14 -17.04 12.14
C LYS A 264 -20.61 -17.07 12.08
N GLU A 265 -20.02 -16.15 11.32
CA GLU A 265 -18.58 -15.98 11.21
C GLU A 265 -18.16 -14.52 11.47
N ARG A 266 -16.92 -14.32 11.91
CA ARG A 266 -16.39 -12.98 12.17
C ARG A 266 -15.81 -12.39 10.88
N ARG A 267 -16.31 -11.22 10.45
CA ARG A 267 -15.90 -10.54 9.20
C ARG A 267 -15.17 -9.23 9.50
N GLU A 268 -13.88 -9.34 9.81
CA GLU A 268 -13.03 -8.19 10.16
C GLU A 268 -12.82 -7.23 8.98
N ASP A 269 -12.82 -7.78 7.76
CA ASP A 269 -12.74 -7.07 6.49
C ASP A 269 -13.93 -6.13 6.24
N VAL A 270 -15.14 -6.54 6.63
CA VAL A 270 -16.37 -5.73 6.46
C VAL A 270 -16.52 -4.68 7.57
N ALA A 271 -16.07 -5.00 8.79
CA ALA A 271 -16.09 -4.06 9.90
C ALA A 271 -15.27 -2.79 9.61
N ALA A 272 -14.15 -2.94 8.90
CA ALA A 272 -13.30 -1.83 8.47
C ALA A 272 -14.00 -0.90 7.45
N ALA A 273 -14.84 -1.44 6.56
CA ALA A 273 -15.50 -0.67 5.51
C ALA A 273 -16.64 0.23 6.02
N TYR A 274 -17.28 -0.12 7.15
CA TYR A 274 -18.44 0.60 7.69
C TYR A 274 -18.12 1.58 8.83
N GLN A 275 -16.85 2.02 8.93
CA GLN A 275 -16.37 3.03 9.89
C GLN A 275 -16.86 2.76 11.33
N ASP A 276 -16.60 1.55 11.81
CA ASP A 276 -16.54 1.26 13.24
C ASP A 276 -17.75 1.79 14.04
N LYS A 277 -18.97 1.62 13.51
CA LYS A 277 -20.21 1.79 14.29
C LYS A 277 -20.33 0.65 15.30
N LYS A 278 -19.49 0.77 16.31
CA LYS A 278 -19.57 0.33 17.68
C LYS A 278 -19.46 -1.16 18.00
N TYR A 279 -19.42 -2.07 17.02
CA TYR A 279 -19.52 -3.49 17.34
C TYR A 279 -19.11 -4.47 16.21
N GLY A 280 -18.60 -5.66 16.55
CA GLY A 280 -18.06 -6.64 15.60
C GLY A 280 -19.10 -7.22 14.64
N ALA A 281 -19.01 -6.85 13.36
CA ALA A 281 -19.86 -7.39 12.31
C ALA A 281 -19.67 -8.91 12.21
N THR A 282 -20.71 -9.64 12.56
CA THR A 282 -20.76 -11.08 12.37
C THR A 282 -21.53 -11.37 11.09
N GLY A 283 -20.79 -11.87 10.12
CA GLY A 283 -21.32 -12.18 8.80
C GLY A 283 -21.63 -13.65 8.65
N PHE A 284 -22.12 -13.99 7.47
CA PHE A 284 -22.32 -15.35 7.01
C PHE A 284 -22.24 -15.35 5.49
N TRP A 285 -21.94 -16.51 4.91
CA TRP A 285 -22.02 -16.73 3.47
C TRP A 285 -22.93 -17.91 3.15
N PHE A 286 -23.40 -17.92 1.90
CA PHE A 286 -24.23 -18.99 1.34
C PHE A 286 -23.97 -19.13 -0.15
N LEU A 287 -24.36 -20.28 -0.70
CA LEU A 287 -24.26 -20.60 -2.12
C LEU A 287 -25.65 -20.98 -2.65
N LEU A 288 -26.06 -20.41 -3.78
CA LEU A 288 -27.27 -20.76 -4.50
C LEU A 288 -26.94 -21.50 -5.79
N PRO A 289 -27.72 -22.51 -6.21
CA PRO A 289 -27.57 -23.11 -7.54
C PRO A 289 -27.74 -22.09 -8.67
N LYS A 290 -26.86 -22.11 -9.67
CA LYS A 290 -26.85 -21.15 -10.79
C LYS A 290 -28.08 -21.19 -11.71
N TYR A 291 -28.89 -22.26 -11.69
CA TYR A 291 -30.14 -22.30 -12.46
C TYR A 291 -31.20 -21.34 -11.89
N LEU A 292 -31.06 -20.90 -10.63
CA LEU A 292 -31.90 -19.89 -10.03
C LEU A 292 -31.43 -18.53 -10.52
N LYS A 293 -32.22 -17.88 -11.39
CA LYS A 293 -31.89 -16.51 -11.78
C LYS A 293 -32.29 -15.59 -10.65
N LYS A 294 -31.56 -14.49 -10.50
CA LYS A 294 -31.89 -13.44 -9.54
C LYS A 294 -33.32 -12.90 -9.72
N THR A 295 -33.79 -12.80 -10.97
CA THR A 295 -35.18 -12.40 -11.32
C THR A 295 -36.22 -13.35 -10.75
N ASP A 296 -35.80 -14.55 -10.36
CA ASP A 296 -36.69 -15.56 -9.84
C ASP A 296 -36.87 -15.40 -8.32
N ILE A 297 -36.19 -14.47 -7.61
CA ILE A 297 -36.35 -14.29 -6.16
C ILE A 297 -37.45 -13.28 -5.85
N ARG A 298 -38.54 -13.74 -5.23
CA ARG A 298 -39.70 -12.94 -4.82
C ARG A 298 -39.55 -12.35 -3.42
N ILE A 299 -39.07 -13.11 -2.43
CA ILE A 299 -38.90 -12.68 -1.04
C ILE A 299 -37.68 -13.40 -0.45
N CYS A 300 -36.88 -12.71 0.37
CA CYS A 300 -35.88 -13.36 1.22
C CYS A 300 -36.23 -13.14 2.71
N ARG A 301 -36.07 -14.18 3.53
CA ARG A 301 -36.26 -14.14 4.98
C ARG A 301 -35.00 -14.63 5.68
N VAL A 302 -34.69 -14.00 6.81
CA VAL A 302 -33.64 -14.48 7.72
C VAL A 302 -34.33 -14.92 9.01
N ILE A 303 -34.13 -16.18 9.40
CA ILE A 303 -34.63 -16.75 10.64
C ILE A 303 -33.43 -17.08 11.50
N CYS A 304 -33.41 -16.57 12.72
CA CYS A 304 -32.33 -16.85 13.66
C CYS A 304 -32.78 -17.80 14.76
N LYS A 305 -31.85 -18.55 15.37
CA LYS A 305 -32.10 -19.46 16.50
C LYS A 305 -32.45 -18.71 17.79
N ASN A 306 -33.66 -18.16 17.81
CA ASN A 306 -34.55 -17.74 18.90
C ASN A 306 -35.94 -17.34 18.29
N GLU A 307 -36.28 -17.88 17.12
CA GLU A 307 -37.51 -17.65 16.33
C GLU A 307 -37.80 -16.23 15.84
N ASN A 308 -36.87 -15.28 16.00
CA ASN A 308 -37.01 -13.97 15.38
C ASN A 308 -36.91 -14.10 13.85
N ILE A 309 -37.98 -13.72 13.15
CA ILE A 309 -38.05 -13.71 11.68
C ILE A 309 -37.88 -12.27 11.20
N ILE A 310 -36.75 -12.00 10.55
CA ILE A 310 -36.48 -10.73 9.87
C ILE A 310 -36.90 -10.88 8.41
N ARG A 311 -37.68 -9.92 7.90
CA ARG A 311 -38.31 -10.00 6.57
C ARG A 311 -37.89 -8.82 5.70
N ALA A 312 -37.47 -9.11 4.47
CA ALA A 312 -37.41 -8.12 3.39
C ALA A 312 -38.62 -8.23 2.48
N LYS A 313 -38.92 -7.17 1.73
CA LYS A 313 -39.91 -7.18 0.65
C LYS A 313 -39.21 -7.13 -0.71
N LYS A 314 -39.71 -7.98 -1.62
CA LYS A 314 -39.64 -7.96 -3.08
C LYS A 314 -38.41 -7.31 -3.73
N ILE A 315 -37.57 -8.13 -4.36
CA ILE A 315 -36.66 -7.65 -5.41
C ILE A 315 -37.51 -7.42 -6.66
N GLU A 316 -37.90 -6.17 -6.94
CA GLU A 316 -38.32 -5.79 -8.29
C GLU A 316 -37.08 -5.34 -9.05
N MET A 317 -36.78 -6.03 -10.15
CA MET A 317 -35.87 -5.54 -11.19
C MET A 317 -36.66 -5.38 -12.48
#